data_AF-A0A0Z8MS89-F1
#
_entry.id   AF-A0A0Z8MS89-F1
#
_cell.length_a   1.000
_cell.length_b   1.000
_cell.length_c   1.000
_cell.angle_alpha   90.00
_cell.angle_beta   90.00
_cell.angle_gamma   90.00
#
_symmetry.space_group_name_H-M   'P 1'
#
loop_
_entity.id
_entity.type
_entity.pdbx_description
1 polymer ?
#
loop_
_entity_poly.entity_id
_entity_poly.type
_entity_poly.pdbx_seq_one_letter_code
_entity_poly.pdbx_strand_id
1 'polypeptide(L)'
;MTDVRNKLNQLRTNQGISLSKLSRQLEDEYDISVSPSQLNYYEKGERSPRNQKVWESLAKIFDVSVAELLNIKEDVPPYPYETYTPREEKIWIEYNQRGINKTGISFDTYLILQKKGLDISNIIEKIIEPNIENVKALYDLLNDENFKENLELQQEAYTVIEKHLSDPKKFKKLALHIVHHPSFMIYLKGLIDFDKEDCTNEADLLINYLLLDEVDKKIAFDLIQKLSDRNT
;
A
#
# COMPACT_ATOMS: atom_id res chain seq x y z
N MET A 1 -4.24 8.37 30.16
CA MET A 1 -5.66 8.09 29.82
C MET A 1 -6.13 9.19 28.88
N THR A 2 -6.02 8.96 27.58
CA THR A 2 -6.57 9.87 26.56
C THR A 2 -8.09 9.73 26.57
N ASP A 3 -8.81 10.80 26.87
CA ASP A 3 -10.27 10.80 26.90
C ASP A 3 -10.80 10.54 25.48
N VAL A 4 -11.28 9.31 25.23
CA VAL A 4 -11.78 8.81 23.93
C VAL A 4 -13.18 9.37 23.61
N ARG A 5 -13.51 10.57 24.12
CA ARG A 5 -14.81 11.20 23.89
C ARG A 5 -14.74 12.07 22.64
N ASN A 6 -15.77 11.94 21.80
CA ASN A 6 -15.98 12.85 20.66
C ASN A 6 -16.33 14.27 21.16
N LYS A 7 -16.17 15.27 20.29
CA LYS A 7 -16.44 16.68 20.60
C LYS A 7 -17.89 17.10 20.40
N LEU A 8 -18.81 16.18 20.09
CA LEU A 8 -20.21 16.52 19.74
C LEU A 8 -20.89 17.35 20.83
N ASN A 9 -20.75 16.95 22.10
CA ASN A 9 -21.32 17.69 23.23
C ASN A 9 -20.71 19.10 23.37
N GLN A 10 -19.39 19.22 23.18
CA GLN A 10 -18.70 20.50 23.25
C GLN A 10 -19.16 21.44 22.13
N LEU A 11 -19.20 20.97 20.88
CA LEU A 11 -19.63 21.74 19.72
C LEU A 11 -21.09 22.18 19.84
N ARG A 12 -21.98 21.26 20.24
CA ARG A 12 -23.40 21.56 20.45
C ARG A 12 -23.59 22.62 21.55
N THR A 13 -22.90 22.48 22.67
CA THR A 13 -23.01 23.40 23.81
C THR A 13 -22.43 24.78 23.48
N ASN A 14 -21.31 24.82 22.75
CA ASN A 14 -20.68 26.08 22.29
C ASN A 14 -21.60 26.87 21.35
N GLN A 15 -22.40 26.19 20.52
CA GLN A 15 -23.40 26.82 19.66
C GLN A 15 -24.77 27.03 20.34
N GLY A 16 -24.93 26.64 21.60
CA GLY A 16 -26.19 26.78 22.35
C GLY A 16 -27.35 25.95 21.79
N ILE A 17 -27.06 24.85 21.08
CA ILE A 17 -28.07 24.00 20.43
C ILE A 17 -28.56 22.94 21.43
N SER A 18 -29.87 22.68 21.48
CA SER A 18 -30.42 21.56 22.28
C SER A 18 -30.41 20.25 21.46
N LEU A 19 -30.39 19.10 22.14
CA LEU A 19 -30.46 17.79 21.45
C LEU A 19 -31.70 17.66 20.55
N SER A 20 -32.84 18.21 20.97
CA SER A 20 -34.07 18.24 20.18
C SER A 20 -33.94 19.10 18.93
N LYS A 21 -33.26 20.25 19.04
CA LYS A 21 -33.00 21.12 17.88
C LYS A 21 -32.04 20.46 16.89
N LEU A 22 -30.99 19.80 17.40
CA LEU A 22 -30.02 19.08 16.56
C LEU A 22 -30.65 17.89 15.83
N SER A 23 -31.48 17.12 16.55
CA SER A 23 -32.28 16.01 16.00
C SER A 23 -33.17 16.48 14.84
N ARG A 24 -33.85 17.62 15.04
CA ARG A 24 -34.68 18.23 14.00
C ARG A 24 -33.87 18.74 12.80
N GLN A 25 -32.70 19.35 13.01
CA GLN A 25 -31.84 19.78 11.90
C GLN A 25 -31.34 18.63 11.05
N LEU A 26 -31.03 17.48 11.67
CA LEU A 26 -30.64 16.27 10.94
C LEU A 26 -31.78 15.74 10.06
N GLU A 27 -33.02 15.81 10.54
CA GLU A 27 -34.20 15.41 9.78
C GLU A 27 -34.51 16.42 8.66
N ASP A 28 -34.56 17.72 8.99
CA ASP A 28 -34.96 18.79 8.06
C ASP A 28 -33.93 19.03 6.93
N GLU A 29 -32.62 18.97 7.22
CA GLU A 29 -31.57 19.33 6.26
C GLU A 29 -30.93 18.11 5.56
N TYR A 30 -30.98 16.93 6.18
CA TYR A 30 -30.23 15.75 5.72
C TYR A 30 -31.07 14.48 5.57
N ASP A 31 -32.37 14.52 5.87
CA ASP A 31 -33.28 13.35 5.87
C ASP A 31 -32.76 12.21 6.79
N ILE A 32 -32.17 12.59 7.93
CA ILE A 32 -31.62 11.65 8.90
C ILE A 32 -32.43 11.71 10.19
N SER A 33 -33.24 10.66 10.42
CA SER A 33 -33.98 10.49 11.67
C SER A 33 -33.08 9.93 12.79
N VAL A 34 -32.71 10.80 13.75
CA VAL A 34 -32.00 10.41 14.98
C VAL A 34 -32.70 11.04 16.17
N SER A 35 -33.12 10.23 17.14
CA SER A 35 -33.78 10.75 18.35
C SER A 35 -32.79 11.50 19.27
N PRO A 36 -33.26 12.48 20.08
CA PRO A 36 -32.44 13.18 21.07
C PRO A 36 -31.73 12.23 22.05
N SER A 37 -32.37 11.12 22.41
CA SER A 37 -31.78 10.09 23.27
C SER A 37 -30.60 9.39 22.59
N GLN A 38 -30.71 9.07 21.30
CA GLN A 38 -29.59 8.50 20.52
C GLN A 38 -28.42 9.49 20.43
N LEU A 39 -28.70 10.77 20.18
CA LEU A 39 -27.67 11.82 20.17
C LEU A 39 -26.94 11.92 21.53
N ASN A 40 -27.66 11.81 22.65
CA ASN A 40 -27.06 11.78 23.98
C ASN A 40 -26.12 10.57 24.18
N TYR A 41 -26.50 9.39 23.69
CA TYR A 41 -25.60 8.22 23.70
C TYR A 41 -24.36 8.44 22.83
N TYR A 42 -24.51 9.12 21.69
CA TYR A 42 -23.41 9.46 20.80
C TYR A 42 -22.47 10.47 21.46
N GLU A 43 -22.98 11.53 22.07
CA GLU A 43 -22.21 12.54 22.80
C GLU A 43 -21.35 11.95 23.92
N LYS A 44 -21.86 10.92 24.60
CA LYS A 44 -21.13 10.22 25.66
C LYS A 44 -20.15 9.16 25.14
N GLY A 45 -20.21 8.82 23.85
CA GLY A 45 -19.44 7.73 23.26
C GLY A 45 -19.92 6.33 23.68
N GLU A 46 -21.09 6.22 24.29
CA GLU A 46 -21.67 4.93 24.72
C GLU A 46 -22.22 4.13 23.52
N ARG A 47 -22.58 4.82 22.44
CA ARG A 47 -23.02 4.22 21.18
C ARG A 47 -22.50 5.03 20.00
N SER A 48 -22.41 4.38 18.85
CA SER A 48 -22.12 5.03 17.57
C SER A 48 -23.26 4.77 16.58
N PRO A 49 -23.56 5.71 15.69
CA PRO A 49 -24.50 5.48 14.60
C PRO A 49 -23.96 4.38 13.67
N ARG A 50 -24.87 3.52 13.18
CA ARG A 50 -24.53 2.47 12.21
C ARG A 50 -24.26 3.02 10.81
N ASN A 51 -24.78 4.21 10.53
CA ASN A 51 -24.66 4.88 9.24
C ASN A 51 -23.67 6.04 9.38
N GLN A 52 -22.58 5.99 8.62
CA GLN A 52 -21.53 7.00 8.63
C GLN A 52 -22.03 8.40 8.23
N LYS A 53 -23.10 8.47 7.41
CA LYS A 53 -23.74 9.74 7.01
C LYS A 53 -24.18 10.59 8.19
N VAL A 54 -24.48 9.98 9.34
CA VAL A 54 -24.84 10.71 10.57
C VAL A 54 -23.66 11.57 11.03
N TRP A 55 -22.44 11.02 11.08
CA TRP A 55 -21.25 11.77 11.47
C TRP A 55 -20.87 12.85 10.47
N GLU A 56 -20.99 12.55 9.18
CA GLU A 56 -20.75 13.53 8.11
C GLU A 56 -21.71 14.71 8.19
N SER A 57 -22.99 14.45 8.47
CA SER A 57 -24.01 15.49 8.57
C SER A 57 -23.84 16.33 9.84
N LEU A 58 -23.53 15.69 10.96
CA LEU A 58 -23.18 16.39 12.20
C LEU A 58 -21.95 17.28 12.00
N ALA A 59 -20.91 16.79 11.33
CA ALA A 59 -19.70 17.57 11.05
C ALA A 59 -20.01 18.81 10.20
N LYS A 60 -20.87 18.67 9.18
CA LYS A 60 -21.36 19.80 8.37
C LYS A 60 -22.15 20.83 9.17
N ILE A 61 -23.04 20.39 10.06
CA ILE A 61 -23.83 21.29 10.94
C ILE A 61 -22.90 22.16 11.81
N PHE A 62 -21.80 21.58 12.29
CA PHE A 62 -20.85 22.28 13.15
C PHE A 62 -19.69 22.94 12.41
N ASP A 63 -19.67 22.86 11.07
CA ASP A 63 -18.59 23.36 10.20
C ASP A 63 -17.18 22.88 10.63
N VAL A 64 -17.08 21.59 10.93
CA VAL A 64 -15.81 20.93 11.32
C VAL A 64 -15.59 19.67 10.47
N SER A 65 -14.37 19.15 10.48
CA SER A 65 -14.12 17.84 9.89
C SER A 65 -14.71 16.72 10.76
N VAL A 66 -15.04 15.57 10.15
CA VAL A 66 -15.48 14.39 10.90
C VAL A 66 -14.39 13.93 11.90
N ALA A 67 -13.12 14.04 11.52
CA ALA A 67 -12.00 13.73 12.40
C ALA A 67 -11.96 14.64 13.63
N GLU A 68 -12.16 15.95 13.44
CA GLU A 68 -12.22 16.91 14.53
C GLU A 68 -13.43 16.67 15.44
N LEU A 69 -14.61 16.42 14.85
CA LEU A 69 -15.83 16.06 15.57
C LEU A 69 -15.61 14.81 16.44
N LEU A 70 -14.92 13.80 15.91
CA LEU A 70 -14.65 12.54 16.61
C LEU A 70 -13.43 12.61 17.53
N ASN A 71 -12.79 13.77 17.66
CA ASN A 71 -11.57 13.97 18.44
C ASN A 71 -10.44 13.00 18.03
N ILE A 72 -10.43 12.62 16.75
CA ILE A 72 -9.34 11.84 16.15
C ILE A 72 -8.20 12.83 15.96
N LYS A 73 -7.14 12.69 16.76
CA LYS A 73 -5.88 13.38 16.49
C LYS A 73 -5.35 12.83 15.18
N GLU A 74 -5.57 13.58 14.10
CA GLU A 74 -4.90 13.35 12.84
C GLU A 74 -3.41 13.64 13.04
N ASP A 75 -2.66 12.60 13.40
CA ASP A 75 -1.20 12.59 13.36
C ASP A 75 -0.77 12.46 11.88
N VAL A 76 -1.25 13.40 11.07
CA VAL A 76 -0.94 13.49 9.64
C VAL A 76 0.39 14.22 9.54
N PRO A 77 1.47 13.56 9.10
CA PRO A 77 2.75 14.23 8.92
C PRO A 77 2.58 15.45 8.00
N PRO A 78 3.40 16.50 8.19
CA PRO A 78 3.38 17.65 7.30
C PRO A 78 3.57 17.19 5.86
N TYR A 79 2.81 17.79 4.95
CA TYR A 79 2.85 17.44 3.53
C TYR A 79 4.29 17.58 3.01
N PRO A 80 4.84 16.61 2.26
CA PRO A 80 6.26 16.61 1.91
C PRO A 80 6.69 17.62 0.83
N TYR A 81 5.81 18.52 0.34
CA TYR A 81 6.15 19.50 -0.69
C TYR A 81 5.73 20.93 -0.33
N GLU A 82 6.53 21.92 -0.76
CA GLU A 82 6.37 23.35 -0.43
C GLU A 82 5.26 24.07 -1.23
N THR A 83 4.90 23.54 -2.42
CA THR A 83 3.87 24.12 -3.30
C THR A 83 2.88 23.04 -3.72
N TYR A 84 1.57 23.34 -3.71
CA TYR A 84 0.56 22.33 -4.03
C TYR A 84 -0.64 22.87 -4.81
N THR A 85 -1.31 21.94 -5.51
CA THR A 85 -2.68 22.13 -6.01
C THR A 85 -3.69 21.59 -4.98
N PRO A 86 -4.88 22.19 -4.81
CA PRO A 86 -5.90 21.68 -3.88
C PRO A 86 -6.28 20.21 -4.09
N ARG A 87 -6.06 19.69 -5.30
CA ARG A 87 -6.27 18.29 -5.65
C ARG A 87 -5.23 17.36 -5.01
N GLU A 88 -3.97 17.77 -4.94
CA GLU A 88 -2.87 16.95 -4.41
C GLU A 88 -2.89 16.91 -2.87
N GLU A 89 -3.24 18.02 -2.23
CA GLU A 89 -3.46 18.07 -0.78
C GLU A 89 -4.61 17.12 -0.36
N LYS A 90 -5.70 17.10 -1.12
CA LYS A 90 -6.80 16.16 -0.88
C LYS A 90 -6.35 14.69 -0.97
N ILE A 91 -5.50 14.36 -1.94
CA ILE A 91 -4.96 13.01 -2.13
C ILE A 91 -4.00 12.64 -0.98
N TRP A 92 -3.24 13.60 -0.44
CA TRP A 92 -2.40 13.39 0.74
C TRP A 92 -3.20 13.10 2.00
N ILE A 93 -4.25 13.87 2.22
CA ILE A 93 -5.16 13.64 3.35
C ILE A 93 -5.75 12.23 3.24
N GLU A 94 -6.20 11.83 2.04
CA GLU A 94 -6.68 10.48 1.78
C GLU A 94 -5.61 9.40 2.06
N TYR A 95 -4.38 9.62 1.60
CA TYR A 95 -3.24 8.71 1.83
C TYR A 95 -2.96 8.47 3.33
N ASN A 96 -3.06 9.51 4.15
CA ASN A 96 -2.83 9.38 5.60
C ASN A 96 -4.06 8.84 6.34
N GLN A 97 -5.26 9.30 6.01
CA GLN A 97 -6.50 8.84 6.63
C GLN A 97 -6.75 7.35 6.39
N ARG A 98 -6.40 6.85 5.21
CA ARG A 98 -6.50 5.43 4.87
C ARG A 98 -5.34 4.58 5.41
N GLY A 99 -4.44 5.18 6.19
CA GLY A 99 -3.31 4.48 6.82
C GLY A 99 -2.25 3.99 5.83
N ILE A 100 -2.27 4.47 4.59
CA ILE A 100 -1.32 4.08 3.53
C ILE A 100 0.10 4.58 3.89
N ASN A 101 0.18 5.71 4.60
CA ASN A 101 1.41 6.23 5.19
C ASN A 101 2.11 5.28 6.18
N LYS A 102 1.37 4.32 6.75
CA LYS A 102 1.90 3.29 7.65
C LYS A 102 2.28 2.00 6.90
N THR A 103 2.03 1.96 5.59
CA THR A 103 2.48 0.87 4.72
C THR A 103 3.88 1.19 4.17
N GLY A 104 4.46 0.24 3.43
CA GLY A 104 5.70 0.49 2.68
C GLY A 104 5.53 1.34 1.41
N ILE A 105 4.31 1.81 1.10
CA ILE A 105 4.00 2.55 -0.14
C ILE A 105 4.21 4.04 0.10
N SER A 106 5.16 4.67 -0.61
CA SER A 106 5.37 6.12 -0.56
C SER A 106 4.22 6.90 -1.20
N PHE A 107 4.05 8.16 -0.78
CA PHE A 107 3.03 9.02 -1.36
C PHE A 107 3.21 9.29 -2.85
N ASP A 108 4.45 9.45 -3.35
CA ASP A 108 4.73 9.56 -4.78
C ASP A 108 4.13 8.38 -5.57
N THR A 109 4.32 7.17 -5.04
CA THR A 109 3.80 5.94 -5.65
C THR A 109 2.27 5.96 -5.63
N TYR A 110 1.66 6.31 -4.49
CA TYR A 110 0.21 6.44 -4.37
C TYR A 110 -0.37 7.45 -5.36
N LEU A 111 0.25 8.63 -5.50
CA LEU A 111 -0.18 9.69 -6.41
C LEU A 111 -0.11 9.26 -7.88
N ILE A 112 0.96 8.54 -8.28
CA ILE A 112 1.09 7.99 -9.63
C ILE A 112 -0.04 6.99 -9.93
N LEU A 113 -0.38 6.13 -8.98
CA LEU A 113 -1.43 5.12 -9.13
C LEU A 113 -2.83 5.75 -9.25
N GLN A 114 -3.13 6.75 -8.41
CA GLN A 114 -4.34 7.57 -8.49
C GLN A 114 -4.45 8.26 -9.86
N LYS A 115 -3.35 8.86 -10.36
CA LYS A 115 -3.31 9.49 -11.70
C LYS A 115 -3.54 8.49 -12.84
N LYS A 116 -3.23 7.20 -12.63
CA LYS A 116 -3.53 6.10 -13.57
C LYS A 116 -4.91 5.47 -13.40
N GLY A 117 -5.73 5.96 -12.46
CA GLY A 117 -7.07 5.45 -12.20
C GLY A 117 -7.12 4.13 -11.41
N LEU A 118 -6.03 3.76 -10.73
CA LEU A 118 -5.97 2.56 -9.90
C LEU A 118 -6.24 2.92 -8.44
N ASP A 119 -7.37 2.46 -7.88
CA ASP A 119 -7.69 2.64 -6.45
C ASP A 119 -7.13 1.48 -5.63
N ILE A 120 -5.99 1.72 -4.98
CA ILE A 120 -5.32 0.74 -4.12
C ILE A 120 -5.91 0.65 -2.72
N SER A 121 -6.87 1.48 -2.38
CA SER A 121 -7.43 1.55 -1.04
C SER A 121 -8.27 0.32 -0.69
N ASN A 122 -8.98 -0.21 -1.68
CA ASN A 122 -9.73 -1.48 -1.57
C ASN A 122 -8.81 -2.70 -1.37
N ILE A 123 -7.53 -2.58 -1.74
CA ILE A 123 -6.52 -3.64 -1.53
C ILE A 123 -6.03 -3.58 -0.07
N ILE A 124 -5.91 -2.37 0.48
CA ILE A 124 -5.40 -2.13 1.84
C ILE A 124 -6.39 -2.63 2.91
N GLU A 125 -7.71 -2.45 2.71
CA GLU A 125 -8.73 -3.03 3.61
C GLU A 125 -8.62 -4.56 3.72
N LYS A 126 -8.20 -5.24 2.66
CA LYS A 126 -7.99 -6.71 2.66
C LYS A 126 -6.70 -7.14 3.37
N ILE A 127 -5.76 -6.23 3.58
CA ILE A 127 -4.43 -6.51 4.15
C ILE A 127 -4.42 -6.22 5.66
N ILE A 128 -5.27 -5.31 6.16
CA ILE A 128 -5.15 -4.76 7.53
C ILE A 128 -5.81 -5.63 8.62
N GLU A 129 -6.77 -6.51 8.32
CA GLU A 129 -7.28 -7.46 9.33
C GLU A 129 -6.63 -8.85 9.17
N PRO A 130 -5.72 -9.26 10.08
CA PRO A 130 -5.32 -10.66 10.17
C PRO A 130 -6.51 -11.48 10.67
N ASN A 131 -7.33 -11.98 9.74
CA ASN A 131 -8.27 -13.05 10.04
C ASN A 131 -7.47 -14.24 10.59
N ILE A 132 -7.92 -14.83 11.71
CA ILE A 132 -7.33 -16.03 12.33
C ILE A 132 -7.06 -17.12 11.27
N GLU A 133 -7.94 -17.23 10.28
CA GLU A 133 -7.79 -18.17 9.17
C GLU A 133 -6.59 -17.85 8.26
N ASN A 134 -6.32 -16.57 7.97
CA ASN A 134 -5.14 -16.13 7.23
C ASN A 134 -3.85 -16.29 8.04
N VAL A 135 -3.90 -16.01 9.35
CA VAL A 135 -2.76 -16.22 10.26
C VAL A 135 -2.41 -17.69 10.37
N LYS A 136 -3.43 -18.55 10.44
CA LYS A 136 -3.25 -20.00 10.46
C LYS A 136 -2.74 -20.52 9.13
N ALA A 137 -3.29 -20.07 8.00
CA ALA A 137 -2.78 -20.42 6.68
C ALA A 137 -1.32 -19.98 6.49
N LEU A 138 -0.94 -18.79 6.98
CA LEU A 138 0.45 -18.35 7.00
C LEU A 138 1.32 -19.22 7.91
N TYR A 139 0.85 -19.59 9.10
CA TYR A 139 1.57 -20.49 10.01
C TYR A 139 1.75 -21.88 9.40
N ASP A 140 0.72 -22.44 8.80
CA ASP A 140 0.77 -23.74 8.13
C ASP A 140 1.72 -23.68 6.92
N LEU A 141 1.72 -22.59 6.15
CA LEU A 141 2.65 -22.37 5.04
C LEU A 141 4.11 -22.21 5.50
N LEU A 142 4.36 -21.45 6.57
CA LEU A 142 5.71 -21.27 7.12
C LEU A 142 6.29 -22.55 7.73
N ASN A 143 5.43 -23.47 8.17
CA ASN A 143 5.81 -24.78 8.68
C ASN A 143 5.71 -25.90 7.64
N ASP A 144 5.37 -25.58 6.38
CA ASP A 144 5.41 -26.53 5.28
C ASP A 144 6.86 -26.71 4.82
N GLU A 145 7.36 -27.96 4.89
CA GLU A 145 8.77 -28.28 4.59
C GLU A 145 9.11 -27.98 3.12
N ASN A 146 8.19 -28.21 2.16
CA ASN A 146 8.44 -27.88 0.75
C ASN A 146 8.54 -26.36 0.56
N PHE A 147 7.71 -25.58 1.26
CA PHE A 147 7.78 -24.13 1.21
C PHE A 147 9.10 -23.62 1.78
N LYS A 148 9.53 -24.17 2.91
CA LYS A 148 10.81 -23.83 3.54
C LYS A 148 12.00 -24.18 2.66
N GLU A 149 12.03 -25.38 2.07
CA GLU A 149 13.07 -25.81 1.13
C GLU A 149 13.15 -24.87 -0.08
N ASN A 150 12.01 -24.51 -0.68
CA ASN A 150 11.97 -23.54 -1.77
C ASN A 150 12.48 -22.15 -1.36
N LEU A 151 12.17 -21.72 -0.14
CA LEU A 151 12.65 -20.43 0.37
C LEU A 151 14.17 -20.44 0.59
N GLU A 152 14.72 -21.55 1.11
CA GLU A 152 16.16 -21.73 1.28
C GLU A 152 16.90 -21.72 -0.06
N LEU A 153 16.38 -22.43 -1.07
CA LEU A 153 16.93 -22.42 -2.44
C LEU A 153 16.93 -21.01 -3.05
N GLN A 154 15.86 -20.24 -2.82
CA GLN A 154 15.80 -18.84 -3.25
C GLN A 154 16.86 -17.99 -2.53
N GLN A 155 16.96 -18.08 -1.20
CA GLN A 155 17.95 -17.31 -0.45
C GLN A 155 19.40 -17.62 -0.87
N GLU A 156 19.70 -18.90 -1.08
CA GLU A 156 20.99 -19.35 -1.59
C GLU A 156 21.27 -18.72 -2.96
N ALA A 157 20.30 -18.77 -3.88
CA ALA A 157 20.44 -18.21 -5.22
C ALA A 157 20.75 -16.71 -5.21
N TYR A 158 20.04 -15.92 -4.39
CA TYR A 158 20.31 -14.49 -4.24
C TYR A 158 21.72 -14.23 -3.72
N THR A 159 22.16 -14.99 -2.73
CA THR A 159 23.50 -14.85 -2.13
C THR A 159 24.61 -15.17 -3.15
N VAL A 160 24.44 -16.24 -3.92
CA VAL A 160 25.40 -16.65 -4.95
C VAL A 160 25.49 -15.60 -6.06
N ILE A 161 24.37 -15.10 -6.55
CA ILE A 161 24.32 -14.10 -7.63
C ILE A 161 24.89 -12.76 -7.16
N GLU A 162 24.56 -12.30 -5.95
CA GLU A 162 25.11 -11.06 -5.39
C GLU A 162 26.64 -11.12 -5.33
N LYS A 163 27.18 -12.24 -4.84
CA LYS A 163 28.63 -12.49 -4.79
C LYS A 163 29.25 -12.56 -6.19
N HIS A 164 28.62 -13.27 -7.12
CA HIS A 164 29.10 -13.41 -8.51
C HIS A 164 29.21 -12.06 -9.21
N LEU A 165 28.18 -11.21 -9.08
CA LEU A 165 28.17 -9.90 -9.71
C LEU A 165 29.20 -8.94 -9.11
N SER A 166 29.47 -9.04 -7.80
CA SER A 166 30.34 -8.12 -7.06
C SER A 166 30.00 -6.63 -7.26
N ASP A 167 28.76 -6.33 -7.67
CA ASP A 167 28.24 -4.99 -7.95
C ASP A 167 26.80 -4.91 -7.40
N PRO A 168 26.61 -4.29 -6.22
CA PRO A 168 25.30 -4.18 -5.58
C PRO A 168 24.26 -3.43 -6.43
N LYS A 169 24.69 -2.49 -7.30
CA LYS A 169 23.78 -1.73 -8.16
C LYS A 169 23.25 -2.62 -9.28
N LYS A 170 24.12 -3.41 -9.91
CA LYS A 170 23.70 -4.40 -10.92
C LYS A 170 22.80 -5.46 -10.31
N PHE A 171 23.16 -5.98 -9.14
CA PHE A 171 22.34 -6.96 -8.42
C PHE A 171 20.92 -6.43 -8.15
N LYS A 172 20.82 -5.21 -7.59
CA LYS A 172 19.52 -4.56 -7.35
C LYS A 172 18.72 -4.38 -8.64
N LYS A 173 19.36 -3.94 -9.72
CA LYS A 173 18.71 -3.76 -11.03
C LYS A 173 18.20 -5.09 -11.59
N LEU A 174 19.01 -6.15 -11.51
CA LEU A 174 18.63 -7.50 -11.92
C LEU A 174 17.42 -7.99 -11.12
N ALA A 175 17.49 -7.93 -9.79
CA ALA A 175 16.42 -8.37 -8.90
C ALA A 175 15.09 -7.66 -9.19
N LEU A 176 15.13 -6.36 -9.50
CA LEU A 176 13.95 -5.60 -9.93
C LEU A 176 13.38 -6.08 -11.27
N HIS A 177 14.23 -6.38 -12.25
CA HIS A 177 13.78 -6.83 -13.57
C HIS A 177 13.14 -8.22 -13.57
N ILE A 178 13.55 -9.10 -12.65
CA ILE A 178 13.04 -10.49 -12.59
C ILE A 178 12.15 -10.77 -11.37
N VAL A 179 11.74 -9.74 -10.63
CA VAL A 179 10.91 -9.86 -9.41
C VAL A 179 9.59 -10.62 -9.64
N HIS A 180 9.05 -10.57 -10.86
CA HIS A 180 7.81 -11.28 -11.23
C HIS A 180 8.01 -12.78 -11.47
N HIS A 181 9.26 -13.24 -11.55
CA HIS A 181 9.65 -14.63 -11.81
C HIS A 181 10.75 -15.07 -10.84
N PRO A 182 10.47 -15.22 -9.53
CA PRO A 182 11.49 -15.54 -8.53
C PRO A 182 12.29 -16.83 -8.83
N SER A 183 11.69 -17.81 -9.51
CA SER A 183 12.38 -19.02 -9.99
C SER A 183 13.57 -18.73 -10.90
N PHE A 184 13.63 -17.56 -11.56
CA PHE A 184 14.74 -17.17 -12.43
C PHE A 184 16.06 -17.01 -11.68
N MET A 185 16.02 -16.61 -10.40
CA MET A 185 17.23 -16.53 -9.59
C MET A 185 17.83 -17.92 -9.37
N ILE A 186 16.99 -18.94 -9.14
CA ILE A 186 17.46 -20.32 -9.01
C ILE A 186 18.09 -20.81 -10.32
N TYR A 187 17.47 -20.53 -11.47
CA TYR A 187 18.03 -20.90 -12.77
C TYR A 187 19.34 -20.18 -13.09
N LEU A 188 19.44 -18.88 -12.77
CA LEU A 188 20.67 -18.11 -12.93
C LEU A 188 21.78 -18.65 -12.02
N LYS A 189 21.47 -19.02 -10.77
CA LYS A 189 22.42 -19.68 -9.89
C LYS A 189 22.93 -20.99 -10.48
N GLY A 190 22.02 -21.83 -11.00
CA GLY A 190 22.39 -23.06 -11.70
C GLY A 190 23.31 -22.80 -12.88
N LEU A 191 23.01 -21.78 -13.70
CA LEU A 191 23.85 -21.41 -14.84
C LEU A 191 25.23 -20.89 -14.41
N ILE A 192 25.33 -20.10 -13.34
CA ILE A 192 26.61 -19.66 -12.76
C ILE A 192 27.42 -20.87 -12.29
N ASP A 193 26.78 -21.88 -11.71
CA ASP A 193 27.46 -23.09 -11.27
C ASP A 193 27.94 -23.92 -12.47
N PHE A 194 27.15 -24.03 -13.54
CA PHE A 194 27.57 -24.63 -14.81
C PHE A 194 28.77 -23.89 -15.45
N ASP A 195 28.72 -22.55 -15.52
CA ASP A 195 29.80 -21.74 -16.10
C ASP A 195 31.15 -21.99 -15.40
N LYS A 196 31.13 -22.24 -14.08
CA LYS A 196 32.34 -22.58 -13.31
C LYS A 196 32.88 -23.97 -13.67
N GLU A 197 32.00 -24.93 -13.93
CA GLU A 197 32.38 -26.31 -14.27
C GLU A 197 32.90 -26.40 -15.71
N ASP A 198 32.19 -25.78 -16.65
CA ASP A 198 32.45 -25.87 -18.08
C ASP A 198 33.41 -24.77 -18.60
N CYS A 199 33.82 -23.84 -17.71
CA CYS A 199 34.69 -22.70 -18.04
C CYS A 199 34.11 -21.79 -19.12
N THR A 200 32.82 -21.49 -19.01
CA THR A 200 32.07 -20.67 -19.95
C THR A 200 31.60 -19.36 -19.31
N ASN A 201 30.73 -18.60 -19.99
CA ASN A 201 30.28 -17.28 -19.52
C ASN A 201 28.83 -16.96 -19.90
N GLU A 202 27.99 -17.98 -20.12
CA GLU A 202 26.60 -17.84 -20.51
C GLU A 202 25.77 -17.14 -19.43
N ALA A 203 26.08 -17.35 -18.15
CA ALA A 203 25.43 -16.65 -17.05
C ALA A 203 25.66 -15.14 -17.16
N ASP A 204 26.90 -14.72 -17.41
CA ASP A 204 27.23 -13.30 -17.56
C ASP A 204 26.56 -12.69 -18.80
N LEU A 205 26.52 -13.43 -19.91
CA LEU A 205 25.82 -13.00 -21.12
C LEU A 205 24.32 -12.79 -20.86
N LEU A 206 23.66 -13.76 -20.22
CA LEU A 206 22.24 -13.69 -19.90
C LEU A 206 21.96 -12.57 -18.90
N ILE A 207 22.75 -12.44 -17.84
CA ILE A 207 22.65 -11.36 -16.86
C ILE A 207 22.77 -10.00 -17.55
N ASN A 208 23.78 -9.81 -18.39
CA ASN A 208 23.99 -8.55 -19.10
C ASN A 208 22.79 -8.23 -20.00
N TYR A 209 22.26 -9.22 -20.72
CA TYR A 209 21.04 -9.06 -21.51
C TYR A 209 19.82 -8.67 -20.65
N LEU A 210 19.62 -9.32 -19.49
CA LEU A 210 18.53 -9.00 -18.56
C LEU A 210 18.65 -7.58 -17.97
N LEU A 211 19.87 -7.03 -17.92
CA LEU A 211 20.14 -5.68 -17.43
C LEU A 211 19.97 -4.58 -18.47
N LEU A 212 19.88 -4.92 -19.76
CA LEU A 212 19.59 -3.97 -20.84
C LEU A 212 18.20 -3.36 -20.69
N ASP A 213 17.98 -2.19 -21.31
CA ASP A 213 16.63 -1.67 -21.48
C ASP A 213 15.89 -2.37 -22.63
N GLU A 214 14.60 -2.10 -22.77
CA GLU A 214 13.75 -2.76 -23.77
C GLU A 214 14.12 -2.45 -25.22
N VAL A 215 14.76 -1.30 -25.49
CA VAL A 215 15.21 -0.95 -26.84
C VAL A 215 16.48 -1.74 -27.16
N ASP A 216 17.44 -1.74 -26.23
CA ASP A 216 18.70 -2.44 -26.37
C ASP A 216 18.51 -3.97 -26.44
N LYS A 217 17.58 -4.53 -25.66
CA LYS A 217 17.20 -5.95 -25.77
C LYS A 217 16.72 -6.31 -27.17
N LYS A 218 15.88 -5.47 -27.78
CA LYS A 218 15.39 -5.69 -29.14
C LYS A 218 16.51 -5.64 -30.17
N ILE A 219 17.45 -4.70 -30.01
CA ILE A 219 18.63 -4.59 -30.87
C ILE A 219 19.50 -5.84 -30.73
N ALA A 220 19.79 -6.27 -29.49
CA ALA A 220 20.58 -7.46 -29.21
C ALA A 220 19.93 -8.71 -29.82
N PHE A 221 18.62 -8.88 -29.66
CA PHE A 221 17.87 -9.99 -30.20
C PHE A 221 17.89 -10.01 -31.74
N ASP A 222 17.66 -8.87 -32.39
CA ASP A 222 17.72 -8.74 -33.86
C ASP A 222 19.13 -9.04 -34.39
N LEU A 223 20.17 -8.61 -33.69
CA LEU A 223 21.55 -8.94 -34.05
C LEU A 223 21.81 -10.44 -33.96
N ILE A 224 21.40 -11.10 -32.87
CA ILE A 224 21.57 -12.54 -32.67
C ILE A 224 20.85 -13.31 -33.78
N GLN A 225 19.61 -12.93 -34.11
CA GLN A 225 18.85 -13.57 -35.21
C GLN A 225 19.58 -13.43 -36.54
N LYS A 226 19.99 -12.21 -36.90
CA LYS A 226 20.75 -11.96 -38.14
C LYS A 226 22.06 -12.72 -38.23
N LEU A 227 22.74 -12.95 -37.10
CA LEU A 227 23.97 -13.73 -37.06
C LEU A 227 23.69 -15.23 -37.18
N SER A 228 22.63 -15.71 -36.53
CA SER A 228 22.20 -17.11 -36.62
C SER A 228 21.78 -17.48 -38.04
N ASP A 229 20.98 -16.65 -38.70
CA ASP A 229 20.48 -16.88 -40.06
C ASP A 229 21.61 -16.97 -41.11
N ARG A 230 22.79 -16.39 -40.82
CA ARG A 230 23.97 -16.49 -41.71
C ARG A 230 24.70 -17.83 -41.60
N ASN A 231 24.49 -18.54 -40.50
CA ASN A 231 25.15 -19.82 -40.21
C ASN A 231 24.29 -21.02 -40.64
N THR A 232 23.08 -20.78 -41.14
CA THR A 232 22.16 -21.76 -41.75
C THR A 232 22.06 -21.56 -43.25
#